data_AF-A0A8J3IUI1-F1
#
_entry.id   AF-A0A8J3IUI1-F1
#
_cell.length_a   1.000
_cell.length_b   1.000
_cell.length_c   1.000
_cell.angle_alpha   90.00
_cell.angle_beta   90.00
_cell.angle_gamma   90.00
#
_symmetry.space_group_name_H-M   'P 1'
#
loop_
_entity.id
_entity.type
_entity.pdbx_description
1 polymer ?
#
loop_
_entity_poly.entity_id
_entity_poly.type
_entity_poly.pdbx_seq_one_letter_code
_entity_poly.pdbx_strand_id
1 'polypeptide(L)' 'MPVAYATGLHLSEEERRAIPDVLRLREAGGLIHHMQRYFAGMETDARIKAQVEQALWREAWLRTHGKTLREYAMTW' A
#
# COMPACT_ATOMS: atom_id res chain seq x y z
N MET A 1 2.77 22.58 4.48
CA MET A 1 3.01 21.13 4.29
C MET A 1 4.49 20.88 4.52
N PRO A 2 4.93 20.12 5.54
CA PRO A 2 6.35 20.03 5.83
C PRO A 2 7.07 19.19 4.77
N VAL A 3 7.98 19.84 4.05
CA VAL A 3 8.84 19.34 2.94
C VAL A 3 9.99 18.45 3.47
N ALA A 4 9.90 17.95 4.71
CA ALA A 4 11.05 17.35 5.40
C ALA A 4 11.38 15.91 4.97
N TYR A 5 10.45 15.18 4.34
CA TYR A 5 10.70 13.81 3.88
C TYR A 5 11.38 13.73 2.50
N ALA A 6 11.36 14.81 1.72
CA ALA A 6 11.87 14.81 0.33
C ALA A 6 13.36 15.15 0.22
N THR A 7 13.98 15.73 1.24
CA THR A 7 15.32 16.33 1.13
C THR A 7 16.50 15.39 1.41
N GLY A 8 16.26 14.11 1.75
CA GLY A 8 17.34 13.19 2.15
C GLY A 8 17.40 11.83 1.45
N LEU A 9 16.29 11.35 0.90
CA LEU A 9 16.22 10.04 0.24
C LEU A 9 16.02 10.21 -1.26
N HIS A 10 17.12 10.21 -2.00
CA HIS A 10 17.07 10.04 -3.45
C HIS A 10 16.83 8.56 -3.74
N LEU A 11 15.61 8.22 -4.12
CA LEU A 11 15.30 6.90 -4.66
C LEU A 11 15.96 6.74 -6.02
N SER A 12 16.59 5.60 -6.25
CA SER A 12 16.98 5.17 -7.59
C SER A 12 15.75 5.05 -8.49
N GLU A 13 15.98 5.03 -9.80
CA GLU A 13 14.91 4.76 -10.77
C GLU A 13 14.24 3.41 -10.53
N GLU A 14 15.00 2.38 -10.14
CA GLU A 14 14.46 1.06 -9.81
C GLU A 14 13.53 1.12 -8.60
N GLU A 15 13.94 1.82 -7.54
CA GLU A 15 13.12 2.01 -6.33
C GLU A 15 11.85 2.81 -6.63
N ARG A 16 11.92 3.86 -7.46
CA ARG A 16 10.74 4.61 -7.91
C ARG A 16 9.77 3.74 -8.71
N ARG A 17 10.29 2.91 -9.61
CA ARG A 17 9.47 1.97 -10.40
C ARG A 17 8.80 0.92 -9.51
N ALA A 18 9.43 0.55 -8.40
CA ALA A 18 8.93 -0.45 -7.45
C ALA A 18 7.86 0.09 -6.49
N ILE A 19 7.64 1.42 -6.38
CA ILE A 19 6.67 2.02 -5.45
C ILE A 19 5.28 1.35 -5.49
N PRO A 20 4.63 1.12 -6.65
CA PRO A 20 3.33 0.47 -6.68
C PRO A 20 3.36 -0.93 -6.09
N ASP A 21 4.42 -1.68 -6.33
CA ASP A 21 4.55 -3.06 -5.84
C ASP A 21 4.85 -3.09 -4.34
N VAL A 22 5.66 -2.14 -3.84
CA VAL A 22 5.86 -1.94 -2.40
C VAL A 22 4.56 -1.60 -1.69
N LEU A 23 3.70 -0.76 -2.29
CA LEU A 23 2.38 -0.45 -1.74
C LEU A 23 1.48 -1.68 -1.67
N ARG A 24 1.49 -2.53 -2.70
CA ARG A 24 0.76 -3.82 -2.69
C ARG A 24 1.27 -4.76 -1.60
N LEU A 25 2.59 -4.90 -1.48
CA LEU A 25 3.21 -5.75 -0.47
C LEU A 25 2.86 -5.28 0.95
N ARG A 26 2.88 -3.96 1.19
CA ARG A 26 2.48 -3.39 2.46
C ARG A 26 1.01 -3.70 2.79
N GLU A 27 0.12 -3.56 1.82
CA GLU A 27 -1.31 -3.87 2.01
C GLU A 27 -1.51 -5.36 2.31
N ALA A 28 -0.86 -6.24 1.55
CA ALA A 28 -0.90 -7.69 1.78
C ALA A 28 -0.38 -8.06 3.18
N GLY A 29 0.74 -7.47 3.61
CA GLY A 29 1.29 -7.68 4.95
C GLY A 29 0.32 -7.22 6.05
N GLY A 30 -0.34 -6.08 5.87
CA GLY A 30 -1.37 -5.60 6.81
C GLY A 30 -2.57 -6.54 6.90
N LEU A 31 -3.04 -7.05 5.75
CA LEU A 31 -4.15 -8.01 5.73
C LEU A 31 -3.76 -9.34 6.41
N ILE A 32 -2.57 -9.86 6.12
CA ILE A 32 -2.05 -11.08 6.78
C ILE A 32 -2.00 -10.89 8.30
N HIS A 33 -1.51 -9.74 8.77
CA HIS A 33 -1.46 -9.42 10.19
C HIS A 33 -2.87 -9.45 10.83
N HIS A 34 -3.86 -8.81 10.19
CA HIS A 34 -5.23 -8.81 10.68
C HIS A 34 -5.89 -10.20 10.62
N MET A 35 -5.59 -10.99 9.59
CA MET A 35 -6.07 -12.38 9.50
C MET A 35 -5.51 -13.24 10.65
N GLN A 36 -4.22 -13.10 10.96
CA GLN A 36 -3.62 -13.80 12.09
C GLN A 36 -4.29 -13.44 13.42
N ARG A 37 -4.56 -12.14 13.64
CA ARG A 37 -5.28 -11.67 14.84
C ARG A 37 -6.72 -12.19 14.89
N TYR A 38 -7.39 -12.24 13.75
CA TYR A 38 -8.74 -12.80 13.63
C TYR A 38 -8.76 -14.28 14.00
N PHE A 39 -7.85 -15.09 13.46
CA PHE A 39 -7.74 -16.51 13.80
C PHE A 39 -7.35 -16.75 15.27
N ALA A 40 -6.68 -15.80 15.90
CA ALA A 40 -6.40 -15.82 17.32
C ALA A 40 -7.56 -15.30 18.20
N GLY A 41 -8.71 -14.95 17.62
CA GLY A 41 -9.88 -14.42 18.34
C GLY A 41 -9.70 -12.98 18.86
N MET A 42 -8.68 -12.26 18.37
CA MET A 42 -8.33 -10.90 18.79
C MET A 42 -8.86 -9.79 17.86
N GLU A 43 -9.68 -10.16 16.89
CA GLU A 43 -10.30 -9.28 15.90
C GLU A 43 -11.73 -9.77 15.63
N THR A 44 -12.62 -8.86 15.21
CA THR A 44 -14.02 -9.22 14.92
C THR A 44 -14.26 -9.41 13.42
N ASP A 45 -15.31 -10.15 13.06
CA ASP A 45 -15.77 -10.36 11.69
C ASP A 45 -15.96 -9.03 10.94
N ALA A 46 -16.59 -8.05 11.60
CA ALA A 46 -16.84 -6.74 11.03
C ALA A 46 -15.52 -6.02 10.68
N ARG A 47 -14.52 -6.17 11.55
CA ARG A 47 -13.23 -5.52 11.38
C ARG A 47 -12.39 -6.18 10.28
N ILE A 48 -12.34 -7.51 10.22
CA ILE A 48 -11.63 -8.20 9.12
C ILE A 48 -12.33 -7.94 7.78
N LYS A 49 -13.67 -7.91 7.74
CA LYS A 49 -14.43 -7.57 6.53
C LYS A 49 -14.07 -6.18 6.01
N ALA A 50 -14.04 -5.18 6.89
CA ALA A 50 -13.64 -3.82 6.52
C ALA A 50 -12.19 -3.75 5.98
N GLN A 51 -11.26 -4.54 6.54
CA GLN A 51 -9.89 -4.62 6.03
C GLN A 51 -9.82 -5.28 4.64
N VAL A 52 -10.59 -6.33 4.41
CA VAL A 52 -10.69 -6.97 3.08
C VAL A 52 -11.27 -6.01 2.04
N GLU A 53 -12.35 -5.29 2.38
CA GLU A 53 -12.98 -4.29 1.50
C GLU A 53 -11.99 -3.17 1.15
N GLN A 54 -11.23 -2.68 2.14
CA GLN A 54 -10.21 -1.67 1.94
C GLN A 54 -9.08 -2.16 1.01
N ALA A 55 -8.61 -3.39 1.21
CA ALA A 55 -7.56 -3.98 0.37
C ALA A 55 -8.02 -4.15 -1.08
N LEU A 56 -9.26 -4.60 -1.29
CA LEU A 56 -9.86 -4.75 -2.62
C LEU A 56 -10.03 -3.39 -3.33
N TRP A 57 -10.54 -2.39 -2.61
CA TRP A 57 -10.65 -1.03 -3.14
C TRP A 57 -9.28 -0.48 -3.56
N ARG A 58 -8.25 -0.66 -2.73
CA ARG A 58 -6.90 -0.18 -3.01
C ARG A 58 -6.27 -0.89 -4.20
N GLU A 59 -6.45 -2.20 -4.32
CA GLU A 59 -5.96 -2.95 -5.48
C GLU A 59 -6.67 -2.53 -6.77
N ALA A 60 -7.99 -2.29 -6.73
CA ALA A 60 -8.73 -1.75 -7.87
C ALA A 60 -8.22 -0.35 -8.26
N TRP A 61 -7.95 0.50 -7.27
CA TRP A 61 -7.38 1.82 -7.50
C TRP A 61 -5.98 1.74 -8.12
N LEU A 62 -5.10 0.87 -7.61
CA LEU A 62 -3.74 0.65 -8.13
C LEU A 62 -3.74 0.06 -9.55
N ARG A 63 -4.71 -0.80 -9.88
CA ARG A 63 -4.87 -1.29 -11.26
C ARG A 63 -5.23 -0.18 -12.23
N THR A 64 -6.10 0.74 -11.80
CA THR A 64 -6.58 1.84 -12.63
C THR A 64 -5.53 2.95 -12.77
N HIS A 65 -4.86 3.30 -11.67
CA HIS A 65 -3.97 4.47 -11.60
C HIS A 65 -2.49 4.13 -11.53
N GLY A 66 -2.11 2.84 -11.51
CA GLY A 66 -0.73 2.42 -11.29
C GLY A 66 0.26 2.87 -12.37
N LYS A 67 -0.22 3.12 -13.60
CA LYS A 67 0.59 3.74 -14.65
C LYS A 67 0.90 5.21 -14.31
N THR A 68 -0.14 5.99 -14.02
CA THR A 68 -0.02 7.40 -13.60
C THR A 68 0.82 7.55 -12.34
N LEU A 69 0.67 6.63 -11.37
CA LEU A 69 1.48 6.63 -10.16
C LEU A 69 2.96 6.42 -10.46
N ARG A 70 3.31 5.51 -11.40
CA ARG A 70 4.69 5.31 -11.84
C ARG A 70 5.25 6.52 -12.58
N GLU A 71 4.46 7.11 -13.45
CA GLU A 71 4.85 8.32 -14.18
C GLU A 71 5.11 9.47 -13.21
N TYR A 72 4.19 9.70 -12.26
CA TYR A 72 4.34 10.72 -11.23
C TYR A 72 5.54 10.46 -10.33
N ALA A 73 5.75 9.22 -9.90
CA ALA A 73 6.91 8.83 -9.11
C ALA A 73 8.24 9.12 -9.83
N MET A 74 8.26 9.04 -11.16
CA MET A 74 9.44 9.34 -11.99
C MET A 74 9.62 10.82 -12.30
N THR A 75 8.61 11.66 -12.04
CA THR A 75 8.68 13.12 -12.30
C THR A 75 9.23 13.92 -11.10
N TRP A 76 9.39 13.27 -9.94
CA TRP A 76 9.89 13.84 -8.69
C TRP A 76 11.16 13.11 -8.24
#